data_AF-A0A5P9FJD9-F1
#
_entry.id   AF-A0A5P9FJD9-F1
#
_cell.length_a   1.000
_cell.length_b   1.000
_cell.length_c   1.000
_cell.angle_alpha   90.00
_cell.angle_beta   90.00
_cell.angle_gamma   90.00
#
_symmetry.space_group_name_H-M   'P 1'
#
loop_
_entity.id
_entity.type
_entity.pdbx_description
1 polymer ?
#
loop_
_entity_poly.entity_id
_entity_poly.type
_entity_poly.pdbx_seq_one_letter_code
_entity_poly.pdbx_strand_id
1 'polypeptide(L)'
;MRYLRLVIGGLIVVAALWVIIGEQMSGASANAVVNAEVVTLRAPVAGDLTVEDRVLGARVEQGEVLARVEDRLVDNVRLSDLQMEQSFAETELTHATERLEAAKQARDRLAERSASYQDRRVEELATRLEFARERVERLEAGNVTVEADTETGGSPAEDGSDTQSADEGGLTLTSARERVAVLEIELAAARAGVYLGDGYNDAPVSEQLSMQLETDIAALEADLVRAQERLDAVSARVDQSRVRATLAGGGQLSSPVSGLFWEVLQADGVNVQRGDPLLRILDCESLIVTLSVTERIYNDLTLGQSAEFRMSGQSDIYDATVTRLAGSGAERIYGNLAVAPSQQHLERFDVTLRVPALNQDSELGCVVGRTGRAFFERRPLDWVRSVFG
;
A
#
# COMPACT_ATOMS: atom_id res chain seq x y z
N MET A 1 -60.47 -9.12 74.64
CA MET A 1 -61.06 -9.20 73.28
C MET A 1 -61.40 -7.85 72.64
N ARG A 2 -61.89 -6.82 73.36
CA ARG A 2 -62.25 -5.52 72.75
C ARG A 2 -61.05 -4.67 72.30
N TYR A 3 -59.98 -4.60 73.12
CA TYR A 3 -58.79 -3.82 72.78
C TYR A 3 -57.90 -4.47 71.70
N LEU A 4 -57.92 -5.80 71.57
CA LEU A 4 -57.13 -6.52 70.58
C LEU A 4 -57.55 -6.17 69.13
N ARG A 5 -58.86 -6.01 68.87
CA ARG A 5 -59.36 -5.62 67.55
C ARG A 5 -58.96 -4.20 67.16
N LEU A 6 -58.90 -3.28 68.13
CA LEU A 6 -58.47 -1.90 67.88
C LEU A 6 -56.96 -1.83 67.61
N VAL A 7 -56.15 -2.62 68.32
CA VAL A 7 -54.69 -2.70 68.08
C VAL A 7 -54.40 -3.31 66.71
N ILE A 8 -55.09 -4.38 66.32
CA ILE A 8 -54.93 -5.00 64.99
C ILE A 8 -55.39 -4.03 63.88
N GLY A 9 -56.53 -3.36 64.05
CA GLY A 9 -57.00 -2.35 63.10
C GLY A 9 -56.02 -1.18 62.94
N GLY A 10 -55.46 -0.68 64.04
CA GLY A 10 -54.42 0.35 64.02
C GLY A 10 -53.15 -0.11 63.30
N LEU A 11 -52.69 -1.33 63.56
CA LEU A 11 -51.53 -1.91 62.88
C LEU A 11 -51.73 -2.05 61.38
N ILE A 12 -52.93 -2.46 60.93
CA ILE A 12 -53.25 -2.55 59.50
C ILE A 12 -53.24 -1.17 58.84
N VAL A 13 -53.80 -0.15 59.49
CA VAL A 13 -53.80 1.22 58.97
C VAL A 13 -52.38 1.78 58.89
N VAL A 14 -51.55 1.54 59.91
CA VAL A 14 -50.13 1.95 59.91
C VAL A 14 -49.35 1.22 58.83
N ALA A 15 -49.57 -0.09 58.64
CA ALA A 15 -48.94 -0.86 57.57
C ALA A 15 -49.40 -0.38 56.18
N ALA A 16 -50.68 -0.09 55.99
CA ALA A 16 -51.22 0.45 54.74
C ALA A 16 -50.66 1.85 54.44
N LEU A 17 -50.60 2.73 55.43
CA LEU A 17 -49.95 4.04 55.31
C LEU A 17 -48.46 3.90 55.00
N TRP A 18 -47.77 2.96 55.63
CA TRP A 18 -46.36 2.69 55.38
C TRP A 18 -46.11 2.19 53.95
N VAL A 19 -46.98 1.32 53.43
CA VAL A 19 -46.93 0.87 52.02
C VAL A 19 -47.22 2.04 51.08
N ILE A 20 -48.30 2.80 51.27
CA ILE A 20 -48.65 3.92 50.40
C ILE A 20 -47.56 5.00 50.38
N ILE A 21 -47.00 5.34 51.54
CA ILE A 21 -45.92 6.33 51.65
C ILE A 21 -44.62 5.75 51.07
N GLY A 22 -44.33 4.47 51.29
CA GLY A 22 -43.16 3.79 50.73
C GLY A 22 -43.19 3.69 49.20
N GLU A 23 -44.35 3.41 48.61
CA GLU A 23 -44.56 3.32 47.17
C GLU A 23 -44.49 4.71 46.50
N GLN A 24 -44.99 5.76 47.17
CA GLN A 24 -44.97 7.13 46.63
C GLN A 24 -43.64 7.86 46.88
N MET A 25 -42.84 7.44 47.86
CA MET A 25 -41.54 8.03 48.19
C MET A 25 -40.34 7.19 47.72
N SER A 26 -40.55 6.15 46.91
CA SER A 26 -39.47 5.34 46.35
C SER A 26 -38.59 6.17 45.42
N GLY A 27 -37.53 6.77 45.97
CA GLY A 27 -36.30 7.20 45.30
C GLY A 27 -36.44 7.94 43.98
N ALA A 28 -37.51 8.70 43.74
CA ALA A 28 -37.73 9.32 42.45
C ALA A 28 -36.75 10.48 42.21
N SER A 29 -36.00 10.45 41.11
CA SER A 29 -35.25 11.62 40.68
C SER A 29 -36.19 12.64 40.05
N ALA A 30 -36.18 13.86 40.57
CA ALA A 30 -36.74 14.98 39.83
C ALA A 30 -35.73 15.38 38.76
N ASN A 31 -36.15 15.39 37.48
CA ASN A 31 -35.40 15.90 36.32
C ASN A 31 -34.47 14.88 35.64
N ALA A 32 -35.01 13.73 35.23
CA ALA A 32 -34.34 12.89 34.25
C ALA A 32 -34.53 13.47 32.84
N VAL A 33 -33.49 13.44 32.01
CA VAL A 33 -33.51 13.96 30.64
C VAL A 33 -32.91 12.93 29.70
N VAL A 34 -33.61 12.63 28.60
CA VAL A 34 -33.07 11.83 27.50
C VAL A 34 -31.98 12.64 26.82
N ASN A 35 -30.80 12.06 26.75
CA ASN A 35 -29.59 12.67 26.25
C ASN A 35 -28.91 11.71 25.28
N ALA A 36 -27.94 12.23 24.55
CA ALA A 36 -27.14 11.45 23.62
C ALA A 36 -25.73 12.02 23.57
N GLU A 37 -24.79 11.19 23.13
CA GLU A 37 -23.45 11.64 22.83
C GLU A 37 -23.45 12.48 21.55
N VAL A 38 -22.58 13.47 21.52
CA VAL A 38 -22.36 14.32 20.35
C VAL A 38 -20.97 14.05 19.81
N VAL A 39 -20.92 13.60 18.57
CA VAL A 39 -19.69 13.30 17.85
C VAL A 39 -19.26 14.52 17.08
N THR A 40 -18.06 15.02 17.37
CA THR A 40 -17.47 16.16 16.67
C THR A 40 -16.64 15.67 15.49
N LEU A 41 -17.05 16.06 14.29
CA LEU A 41 -16.26 15.87 13.08
C LEU A 41 -15.15 16.91 13.04
N ARG A 42 -13.91 16.46 12.83
CA ARG A 42 -12.72 17.32 12.87
C ARG A 42 -12.00 17.31 11.54
N ALA A 43 -11.31 18.42 11.23
CA ALA A 43 -10.52 18.55 10.03
C ALA A 43 -9.33 17.57 10.04
N PRO A 44 -9.18 16.70 9.03
CA PRO A 44 -8.08 15.72 8.98
C PRO A 44 -6.75 16.37 8.57
N VAL A 45 -6.84 17.50 7.85
CA VAL A 45 -5.76 18.35 7.35
C VAL A 45 -6.18 19.81 7.45
N ALA A 46 -5.23 20.74 7.23
CA ALA A 46 -5.58 22.13 7.02
C ALA A 46 -6.08 22.33 5.58
N GLY A 47 -6.96 23.31 5.33
CA GLY A 47 -7.47 23.57 3.99
C GLY A 47 -8.78 24.34 3.98
N ASP A 48 -9.34 24.53 2.79
CA ASP A 48 -10.61 25.22 2.60
C ASP A 48 -11.76 24.24 2.89
N LEU A 49 -12.63 24.60 3.82
CA LEU A 49 -13.80 23.82 4.20
C LEU A 49 -14.94 24.07 3.22
N THR A 50 -15.54 22.99 2.72
CA THR A 50 -16.84 22.99 2.06
C THR A 50 -17.82 22.17 2.88
N VAL A 51 -18.90 22.77 3.37
CA VAL A 51 -19.94 22.07 4.14
C VAL A 51 -21.17 21.87 3.25
N GLU A 52 -21.74 20.67 3.27
CA GLU A 52 -22.98 20.39 2.53
C GLU A 52 -24.13 21.21 3.13
N ASP A 53 -24.95 21.84 2.29
CA ASP A 53 -26.08 22.66 2.76
C ASP A 53 -27.17 21.76 3.36
N ARG A 54 -27.33 21.83 4.69
CA ARG A 54 -28.25 21.00 5.46
C ARG A 54 -28.88 21.78 6.59
N VAL A 55 -30.15 21.50 6.83
CA VAL A 55 -30.89 22.06 7.96
C VAL A 55 -30.45 21.36 9.25
N LEU A 56 -30.26 22.14 10.32
CA LEU A 56 -30.03 21.59 11.66
C LEU A 56 -31.21 20.68 12.08
N GLY A 57 -30.90 19.52 12.62
CA GLY A 57 -31.85 18.46 12.96
C GLY A 57 -32.19 17.51 11.80
N ALA A 58 -31.63 17.69 10.60
CA ALA A 58 -31.76 16.71 9.53
C ALA A 58 -31.14 15.37 9.92
N ARG A 59 -31.74 14.26 9.48
CA ARG A 59 -31.20 12.91 9.68
C ARG A 59 -29.95 12.71 8.81
N VAL A 60 -28.97 12.03 9.38
CA VAL A 60 -27.71 11.66 8.74
C VAL A 60 -27.48 10.18 8.94
N GLU A 61 -27.04 9.49 7.89
CA GLU A 61 -26.67 8.07 7.97
C GLU A 61 -25.15 7.91 8.15
N GLN A 62 -24.74 6.81 8.79
CA GLN A 62 -23.32 6.45 8.86
C GLN A 62 -22.73 6.31 7.45
N GLY A 63 -21.58 6.94 7.21
CA GLY A 63 -20.89 6.95 5.93
C GLY A 63 -21.34 8.05 4.97
N GLU A 64 -22.42 8.78 5.28
CA GLU A 64 -22.89 9.90 4.47
C GLU A 64 -21.90 11.08 4.52
N VAL A 65 -21.61 11.71 3.38
CA VAL A 65 -20.67 12.83 3.29
C VAL A 65 -21.33 14.12 3.78
N LEU A 66 -20.66 14.80 4.72
CA LEU A 66 -21.16 16.02 5.37
C LEU A 66 -20.32 17.25 5.06
N ALA A 67 -19.02 17.06 4.83
CA ALA A 67 -18.11 18.14 4.52
C ALA A 67 -16.96 17.64 3.64
N ARG A 68 -16.20 18.57 3.10
CA ARG A 68 -14.94 18.35 2.40
C ARG A 68 -13.93 19.37 2.88
N VAL A 69 -12.69 18.94 3.10
CA VAL A 69 -11.57 19.86 3.33
C VAL A 69 -10.56 19.61 2.23
N GLU A 70 -10.15 20.67 1.54
CA GLU A 70 -9.18 20.59 0.44
C GLU A 70 -8.02 21.55 0.67
N ASP A 71 -6.79 21.04 0.65
CA ASP A 71 -5.58 21.86 0.67
C ASP A 71 -5.07 22.09 -0.76
N ARG A 72 -5.38 23.28 -1.31
CA ARG A 72 -4.91 23.68 -2.64
C ARG A 72 -3.41 23.98 -2.70
N LEU A 73 -2.77 24.18 -1.55
CA LEU A 73 -1.36 24.54 -1.43
C LEU A 73 -0.53 23.38 -0.86
N VAL A 74 -1.06 22.16 -0.92
CA VAL A 74 -0.35 20.97 -0.45
C VAL A 74 1.02 20.86 -1.10
N ASP A 75 2.05 20.71 -0.27
CA ASP A 75 3.43 20.57 -0.74
C ASP A 75 3.61 19.22 -1.45
N ASN A 76 3.76 19.28 -2.77
CA ASN A 76 4.03 18.14 -3.63
C ASN A 76 5.48 18.12 -4.15
N VAL A 77 6.37 18.99 -3.67
CA VAL A 77 7.76 19.10 -4.17
C VAL A 77 8.47 17.76 -4.09
N ARG A 78 8.34 17.06 -2.96
CA ARG A 78 8.95 15.74 -2.79
C ARG A 78 8.42 14.71 -3.79
N LEU A 79 7.13 14.74 -4.10
CA LEU A 79 6.53 13.84 -5.10
C LEU A 79 7.06 14.17 -6.50
N SER A 80 7.09 15.46 -6.85
CA SER A 80 7.61 15.95 -8.12
C SER A 80 9.09 15.57 -8.32
N ASP A 81 9.92 15.72 -7.28
CA ASP A 81 11.33 15.31 -7.31
C ASP A 81 11.49 13.79 -7.53
N LEU A 82 10.67 12.99 -6.85
CA LEU A 82 10.68 11.52 -7.01
C LEU A 82 10.22 11.10 -8.41
N GLN A 83 9.23 11.78 -8.98
CA GLN A 83 8.78 11.53 -10.36
C GLN A 83 9.86 11.89 -11.38
N MET A 84 10.63 12.95 -11.12
CA MET A 84 11.80 13.28 -11.92
C MET A 84 12.91 12.23 -11.75
N GLU A 85 13.17 11.76 -10.53
CA GLU A 85 14.11 10.66 -10.27
C GLU A 85 13.67 9.36 -11.01
N GLN A 86 12.36 9.10 -11.07
CA GLN A 86 11.78 7.96 -11.77
C GLN A 86 12.01 8.06 -13.28
N SER A 87 11.72 9.21 -13.90
CA SER A 87 11.91 9.38 -15.34
C SER A 87 13.38 9.26 -15.77
N PHE A 88 14.31 9.70 -14.91
CA PHE A 88 15.73 9.44 -15.12
C PHE A 88 16.06 7.95 -15.05
N ALA A 89 15.53 7.23 -14.05
CA ALA A 89 15.76 5.78 -13.93
C ALA A 89 15.15 4.97 -15.10
N GLU A 90 13.99 5.36 -15.61
CA GLU A 90 13.38 4.79 -16.83
C GLU A 90 14.26 4.99 -18.06
N THR A 91 14.83 6.20 -18.18
CA THR A 91 15.78 6.53 -19.27
C THR A 91 17.07 5.72 -19.14
N GLU A 92 17.60 5.55 -17.92
CA GLU A 92 18.78 4.71 -17.67
C GLU A 92 18.53 3.25 -18.06
N LEU A 93 17.36 2.69 -17.71
CA LEU A 93 16.98 1.33 -18.09
C LEU A 93 16.85 1.17 -19.62
N THR A 94 16.23 2.16 -20.28
CA THR A 94 16.11 2.18 -21.74
C THR A 94 17.49 2.18 -22.39
N HIS A 95 18.40 3.05 -21.95
CA HIS A 95 19.77 3.09 -22.48
C HIS A 95 20.57 1.81 -22.20
N ALA A 96 20.44 1.20 -21.01
CA ALA A 96 21.10 -0.06 -20.69
C ALA A 96 20.61 -1.19 -21.62
N THR A 97 19.30 -1.24 -21.88
CA THR A 97 18.67 -2.19 -22.80
C THR A 97 19.18 -2.03 -24.23
N GLU A 98 19.17 -0.80 -24.75
CA GLU A 98 19.66 -0.51 -26.10
C GLU A 98 21.14 -0.89 -26.28
N ARG A 99 21.99 -0.58 -25.28
CA ARG A 99 23.42 -0.94 -25.31
C ARG A 99 23.64 -2.44 -25.30
N LEU A 100 22.86 -3.17 -24.49
CA LEU A 100 22.94 -4.64 -24.44
C LEU A 100 22.54 -5.26 -25.78
N GLU A 101 21.43 -4.82 -26.37
CA GLU A 101 20.98 -5.31 -27.67
C GLU A 101 21.97 -4.97 -28.78
N ALA A 102 22.53 -3.76 -28.78
CA ALA A 102 23.55 -3.36 -29.75
C ALA A 102 24.82 -4.23 -29.65
N ALA A 103 25.27 -4.54 -28.43
CA ALA A 103 26.43 -5.40 -28.19
C ALA A 103 26.17 -6.86 -28.63
N LYS A 104 24.98 -7.41 -28.33
CA LYS A 104 24.54 -8.74 -28.79
C LYS A 104 24.53 -8.82 -30.31
N GLN A 105 23.93 -7.84 -30.98
CA GLN A 105 23.92 -7.77 -32.44
C GLN A 105 25.32 -7.60 -33.06
N ALA A 106 26.23 -6.91 -32.39
CA ALA A 106 27.61 -6.78 -32.85
C ALA A 106 28.38 -8.11 -32.75
N ARG A 107 28.22 -8.83 -31.63
CA ARG A 107 28.77 -10.17 -31.43
C ARG A 107 28.25 -11.14 -32.49
N ASP A 108 26.94 -11.16 -32.73
CA ASP A 108 26.33 -12.09 -33.71
C ASP A 108 26.84 -11.84 -35.14
N ARG A 109 27.01 -10.56 -35.52
CA ARG A 109 27.61 -10.18 -36.80
C ARG A 109 29.08 -10.61 -36.93
N LEU A 110 29.86 -10.54 -35.85
CA LEU A 110 31.25 -11.00 -35.85
C LEU A 110 31.33 -12.53 -35.92
N ALA A 111 30.44 -13.24 -35.24
CA ALA A 111 30.33 -14.69 -35.30
C ALA A 111 29.99 -15.16 -36.72
N GLU A 112 29.01 -14.53 -37.38
CA GLU A 112 28.66 -14.82 -38.77
C GLU A 112 29.83 -14.55 -39.73
N ARG A 113 30.55 -13.43 -39.54
CA ARG A 113 31.73 -13.10 -40.35
C ARG A 113 32.86 -14.11 -40.15
N SER A 114 33.12 -14.56 -38.92
CA SER A 114 34.14 -15.57 -38.64
C SER A 114 33.82 -16.91 -39.29
N ALA A 115 32.56 -17.36 -39.19
CA ALA A 115 32.09 -18.59 -39.85
C ALA A 115 32.24 -18.52 -41.38
N SER A 116 31.81 -17.40 -41.98
CA SER A 116 31.96 -17.18 -43.43
C SER A 116 33.42 -17.17 -43.87
N TYR A 117 34.32 -16.55 -43.09
CA TYR A 117 35.76 -16.59 -43.37
C TYR A 117 36.30 -18.01 -43.30
N GLN A 118 35.92 -18.79 -42.28
CA GLN A 118 36.34 -20.18 -42.12
C GLN A 118 35.94 -21.02 -43.33
N ASP A 119 34.68 -20.96 -43.74
CA ASP A 119 34.15 -21.71 -44.89
C ASP A 119 34.93 -21.39 -46.17
N ARG A 120 35.13 -20.10 -46.46
CA ARG A 120 35.88 -19.64 -47.65
C ARG A 120 37.35 -20.05 -47.60
N ARG A 121 37.97 -20.02 -46.42
CA ARG A 121 39.36 -20.41 -46.23
C ARG A 121 39.56 -21.90 -46.43
N VAL A 122 38.62 -22.72 -45.96
CA VAL A 122 38.62 -24.17 -46.18
C VAL A 122 38.44 -24.49 -47.67
N GLU A 123 37.53 -23.80 -48.37
CA GLU A 123 37.32 -23.95 -49.82
C GLU A 123 38.59 -23.60 -50.62
N GLU A 124 39.23 -22.46 -50.29
CA GLU A 124 40.48 -22.01 -50.92
C GLU A 124 41.62 -23.01 -50.73
N LEU A 125 41.83 -23.48 -49.49
CA LEU A 125 42.90 -24.43 -49.17
C LEU A 125 42.65 -25.81 -49.80
N ALA A 126 41.40 -26.28 -49.85
CA ALA A 126 41.05 -27.52 -50.51
C ALA A 126 41.35 -27.46 -52.03
N THR A 127 40.97 -26.36 -52.68
CA THR A 127 41.26 -26.14 -54.11
C THR A 127 42.76 -26.07 -54.38
N ARG A 128 43.53 -25.37 -53.54
CA ARG A 128 44.99 -25.30 -53.67
C ARG A 128 45.66 -26.67 -53.47
N LEU A 129 45.15 -27.46 -52.52
CA LEU A 129 45.63 -28.80 -52.25
C LEU A 129 45.37 -29.74 -53.44
N GLU A 130 44.21 -29.63 -54.09
CA GLU A 130 43.88 -30.38 -55.31
C GLU A 130 44.88 -30.08 -56.42
N PHE A 131 45.09 -28.79 -56.77
CA PHE A 131 46.07 -28.41 -57.79
C PHE A 131 47.50 -28.82 -57.44
N ALA A 132 47.89 -28.77 -56.16
CA ALA A 132 49.19 -29.22 -55.71
C ALA A 132 49.39 -30.74 -55.88
N ARG A 133 48.34 -31.54 -55.61
CA ARG A 133 48.35 -32.99 -55.84
C ARG A 133 48.45 -33.34 -57.32
N GLU A 134 47.67 -32.66 -58.18
CA GLU A 134 47.77 -32.83 -59.63
C GLU A 134 49.15 -32.47 -60.18
N ARG A 135 49.82 -31.46 -59.59
CA ARG A 135 51.20 -31.10 -59.95
C ARG A 135 52.18 -32.22 -59.59
N VAL A 136 52.06 -32.79 -58.39
CA VAL A 136 52.87 -33.94 -57.96
C VAL A 136 52.65 -35.13 -58.89
N GLU A 137 51.40 -35.48 -59.21
CA GLU A 137 51.07 -36.59 -60.10
C GLU A 137 51.68 -36.42 -61.51
N ARG A 138 51.63 -35.21 -62.08
CA ARG A 138 52.27 -34.92 -63.38
C ARG A 138 53.79 -35.05 -63.34
N LEU A 139 54.43 -34.61 -62.25
CA LEU A 139 55.88 -34.75 -62.04
C LEU A 139 56.28 -36.22 -61.84
N GLU A 140 55.48 -37.01 -61.11
CA GLU A 140 55.70 -38.45 -60.89
C GLU A 140 55.52 -39.27 -62.18
N ALA A 141 54.57 -38.88 -63.04
CA ALA A 141 54.34 -39.51 -64.34
C ALA A 141 55.46 -39.21 -65.38
N GLY A 142 56.47 -38.41 -65.03
CA GLY A 142 57.58 -38.04 -65.92
C GLY A 142 57.19 -37.10 -67.05
N ASN A 143 56.01 -36.49 -66.99
CA ASN A 143 55.41 -35.68 -68.07
C ASN A 143 55.77 -34.19 -67.99
N VAL A 144 57.01 -33.84 -67.63
CA VAL A 144 57.43 -32.43 -67.50
C VAL A 144 58.70 -32.15 -68.29
N THR A 145 58.54 -31.56 -69.48
CA THR A 145 59.48 -30.60 -70.04
C THR A 145 59.36 -29.32 -69.23
N VAL A 146 60.44 -28.90 -68.58
CA VAL A 146 60.49 -27.66 -67.78
C VAL A 146 60.39 -26.47 -68.73
N GLU A 147 59.18 -26.01 -69.03
CA GLU A 147 58.96 -24.61 -69.39
C GLU A 147 58.75 -23.86 -68.08
N ALA A 148 59.72 -22.99 -67.77
CA ALA A 148 59.66 -22.10 -66.64
C ALA A 148 58.48 -21.14 -66.81
N ASP A 149 57.39 -21.40 -66.10
CA ASP A 149 56.35 -20.41 -65.80
C ASP A 149 56.95 -19.34 -64.87
N THR A 150 57.76 -18.47 -65.47
CA THR A 150 58.04 -17.12 -64.95
C THR A 150 56.79 -16.27 -65.15
N GLU A 151 55.80 -16.40 -64.27
CA GLU A 151 54.81 -15.35 -64.04
C GLU A 151 55.09 -14.65 -62.70
N THR A 152 55.85 -13.57 -62.83
CA THR A 152 55.54 -12.23 -62.30
C THR A 152 55.36 -12.07 -60.78
N GLY A 153 56.45 -11.69 -60.09
CA GLY A 153 56.41 -11.26 -58.70
C GLY A 153 57.71 -10.69 -58.10
N GLY A 154 58.48 -9.91 -58.87
CA GLY A 154 59.43 -8.87 -58.41
C GLY A 154 60.49 -9.14 -57.33
N SER A 155 61.74 -9.39 -57.74
CA SER A 155 62.93 -8.61 -57.32
C SER A 155 64.17 -8.98 -58.15
N PRO A 156 65.03 -8.02 -58.54
CA PRO A 156 66.24 -8.27 -59.32
C PRO A 156 67.52 -8.28 -58.45
N ALA A 157 68.38 -9.28 -58.66
CA ALA A 157 69.85 -9.25 -58.54
C ALA A 157 70.36 -10.70 -58.67
N GLU A 158 70.91 -11.09 -59.82
CA GLU A 158 72.33 -11.03 -60.20
C GLU A 158 73.13 -12.28 -59.79
N ASP A 159 73.45 -13.04 -60.84
CA ASP A 159 74.72 -13.71 -61.14
C ASP A 159 75.07 -15.04 -60.45
N GLY A 160 75.61 -15.95 -61.27
CA GLY A 160 76.20 -17.21 -60.82
C GLY A 160 75.68 -18.45 -61.54
N SER A 161 76.25 -18.74 -62.70
CA SER A 161 76.20 -20.04 -63.38
C SER A 161 76.54 -21.22 -62.46
N ASP A 162 75.79 -22.33 -62.56
CA ASP A 162 76.41 -23.64 -62.78
C ASP A 162 75.40 -24.70 -63.22
N THR A 163 75.81 -25.46 -64.22
CA THR A 163 75.07 -26.56 -64.83
C THR A 163 75.26 -27.83 -63.99
N GLN A 164 74.23 -28.24 -63.24
CA GLN A 164 74.09 -29.60 -62.70
C GLN A 164 72.65 -30.12 -62.89
N SER A 165 72.25 -30.26 -64.15
CA SER A 165 71.02 -30.93 -64.57
C SER A 165 71.21 -32.45 -64.50
N ALA A 166 71.13 -33.00 -63.29
CA ALA A 166 70.90 -34.43 -63.06
C ALA A 166 70.11 -34.75 -61.77
N ASP A 167 69.91 -33.78 -60.86
CA ASP A 167 69.11 -33.95 -59.62
C ASP A 167 67.99 -32.88 -59.45
N GLU A 168 67.86 -31.96 -60.40
CA GLU A 168 66.79 -30.93 -60.40
C GLU A 168 65.38 -31.56 -60.43
N GLY A 169 65.21 -32.71 -61.09
CA GLY A 169 63.93 -33.44 -61.11
C GLY A 169 63.56 -34.06 -59.75
N GLY A 170 64.54 -34.51 -58.96
CA GLY A 170 64.32 -35.07 -57.63
C GLY A 170 64.04 -34.00 -56.58
N LEU A 171 64.77 -32.88 -56.65
CA LEU A 171 64.57 -31.72 -55.78
C LEU A 171 63.21 -31.03 -56.03
N THR A 172 62.78 -30.92 -57.29
CA THR A 172 61.47 -30.33 -57.64
C THR A 172 60.30 -31.21 -57.20
N LEU A 173 60.37 -32.52 -57.36
CA LEU A 173 59.34 -33.45 -56.87
C LEU A 173 59.26 -33.45 -55.34
N THR A 174 60.40 -33.40 -54.65
CA THR A 174 60.45 -33.33 -53.18
C THR A 174 59.79 -32.04 -52.68
N SER A 175 60.16 -30.90 -53.26
CA SER A 175 59.55 -29.61 -52.95
C SER A 175 58.03 -29.59 -53.21
N ALA A 176 57.57 -30.22 -54.30
CA ALA A 176 56.14 -30.34 -54.60
C ALA A 176 55.39 -31.20 -53.56
N ARG A 177 55.98 -32.30 -53.09
CA ARG A 177 55.40 -33.15 -52.03
C ARG A 177 55.36 -32.42 -50.68
N GLU A 178 56.41 -31.68 -50.34
CA GLU A 178 56.43 -30.82 -49.14
C GLU A 178 55.30 -29.79 -49.19
N ARG A 179 55.04 -29.19 -50.35
CA ARG A 179 53.94 -28.23 -50.52
C ARG A 179 52.56 -28.87 -50.28
N VAL A 180 52.34 -30.09 -50.76
CA VAL A 180 51.12 -30.86 -50.48
C VAL A 180 50.98 -31.10 -48.98
N ALA A 181 52.04 -31.57 -48.31
CA ALA A 181 52.03 -31.83 -46.88
C ALA A 181 51.71 -30.57 -46.04
N VAL A 182 52.29 -29.41 -46.40
CA VAL A 182 51.99 -28.12 -45.76
C VAL A 182 50.52 -27.73 -45.96
N LEU A 183 49.99 -27.86 -47.18
CA LEU A 183 48.59 -27.54 -47.47
C LEU A 183 47.60 -28.48 -46.76
N GLU A 184 47.96 -29.75 -46.56
CA GLU A 184 47.16 -30.70 -45.76
C GLU A 184 47.10 -30.27 -44.28
N ILE A 185 48.23 -29.83 -43.71
CA ILE A 185 48.30 -29.31 -42.34
C ILE A 185 47.47 -28.02 -42.22
N GLU A 186 47.63 -27.08 -43.15
CA GLU A 186 46.87 -25.82 -43.16
C GLU A 186 45.36 -26.07 -43.30
N LEU A 187 44.94 -26.99 -44.18
CA LEU A 187 43.53 -27.35 -44.35
C LEU A 187 42.94 -28.01 -43.10
N ALA A 188 43.69 -28.93 -42.48
CA ALA A 188 43.28 -29.56 -41.22
C ALA A 188 43.14 -28.52 -40.10
N ALA A 189 44.08 -27.58 -40.00
CA ALA A 189 44.03 -26.48 -39.05
C ALA A 189 42.82 -25.57 -39.30
N ALA A 190 42.58 -25.12 -40.54
CA ALA A 190 41.46 -24.26 -40.89
C ALA A 190 40.09 -24.93 -40.61
N ARG A 191 39.97 -26.24 -40.85
CA ARG A 191 38.78 -27.01 -40.46
C ARG A 191 38.57 -27.08 -38.95
N ALA A 192 39.65 -27.03 -38.17
CA ALA A 192 39.61 -26.95 -36.72
C ALA A 192 39.47 -25.52 -36.18
N GLY A 193 39.30 -24.50 -37.05
CA GLY A 193 39.22 -23.09 -36.65
C GLY A 193 40.56 -22.47 -36.28
N VAL A 194 41.68 -23.15 -36.58
CA VAL A 194 43.03 -22.69 -36.28
C VAL A 194 43.70 -22.21 -37.56
N TYR A 195 44.19 -20.97 -37.57
CA TYR A 195 44.84 -20.39 -38.75
C TYR A 195 46.34 -20.28 -38.54
N LEU A 196 47.11 -20.97 -39.39
CA LEU A 196 48.58 -21.00 -39.35
C LEU A 196 49.14 -19.99 -40.38
N GLY A 197 49.86 -18.97 -39.92
CA GLY A 197 50.58 -18.01 -40.78
C GLY A 197 50.67 -16.58 -40.22
N ASP A 198 51.66 -15.80 -40.70
CA ASP A 198 51.96 -14.41 -40.29
C ASP A 198 51.05 -13.34 -40.91
N GLY A 199 50.02 -13.75 -41.65
CA GLY A 199 49.05 -12.82 -42.24
C GLY A 199 48.13 -12.26 -41.16
N TYR A 200 47.98 -10.93 -41.10
CA TYR A 200 46.87 -10.26 -40.43
C TYR A 200 45.55 -10.81 -41.01
N ASN A 201 45.00 -11.84 -40.37
CA ASN A 201 43.80 -12.52 -40.82
C ASN A 201 42.59 -11.96 -40.06
N ASP A 202 41.51 -11.73 -40.77
CA ASP A 202 40.25 -11.18 -40.22
C ASP A 202 39.61 -12.10 -39.17
N ALA A 203 39.80 -13.43 -39.25
CA ALA A 203 39.15 -14.37 -38.33
C ALA A 203 39.72 -14.34 -36.91
N PRO A 204 41.04 -14.45 -36.66
CA PRO A 204 41.60 -14.33 -35.31
C PRO A 204 41.20 -13.03 -34.59
N VAL A 205 41.13 -11.91 -35.32
CA VAL A 205 40.72 -10.62 -34.77
C VAL A 205 39.22 -10.60 -34.46
N SER A 206 38.38 -11.18 -35.32
CA SER A 206 36.93 -11.28 -35.10
C SER A 206 36.59 -12.16 -33.90
N GLU A 207 37.31 -13.26 -33.70
CA GLU A 207 37.14 -14.15 -32.54
C GLU A 207 37.55 -13.47 -31.23
N GLN A 208 38.71 -12.79 -31.21
CA GLN A 208 39.15 -12.02 -30.04
C GLN A 208 38.14 -10.92 -29.67
N LEU A 209 37.65 -10.18 -30.67
CA LEU A 209 36.61 -9.17 -30.47
C LEU A 209 35.29 -9.78 -29.98
N SER A 210 34.91 -10.96 -30.46
CA SER A 210 33.71 -11.67 -29.98
C SER A 210 33.84 -12.04 -28.50
N MET A 211 34.97 -12.59 -28.07
CA MET A 211 35.22 -12.92 -26.66
C MET A 211 35.22 -11.67 -25.77
N GLN A 212 35.78 -10.56 -26.26
CA GLN A 212 35.70 -9.28 -25.56
C GLN A 212 34.25 -8.81 -25.42
N LEU A 213 33.46 -8.88 -26.50
CA LEU A 213 32.04 -8.52 -26.48
C LEU A 213 31.23 -9.42 -25.55
N GLU A 214 31.55 -10.70 -25.41
CA GLU A 214 30.88 -11.58 -24.44
C GLU A 214 31.10 -11.10 -23.00
N THR A 215 32.32 -10.66 -22.69
CA THR A 215 32.64 -10.06 -21.37
C THR A 215 31.88 -8.74 -21.18
N ASP A 216 31.84 -7.90 -22.21
CA ASP A 216 31.12 -6.63 -22.17
C ASP A 216 29.60 -6.83 -22.04
N ILE A 217 29.04 -7.85 -22.72
CA ILE A 217 27.63 -8.24 -22.60
C ILE A 217 27.31 -8.65 -21.17
N ALA A 218 28.15 -9.46 -20.53
CA ALA A 218 27.93 -9.86 -19.13
C ALA A 218 27.93 -8.64 -18.19
N ALA A 219 28.80 -7.65 -18.43
CA ALA A 219 28.80 -6.39 -17.69
C ALA A 219 27.53 -5.56 -17.96
N LEU A 220 27.11 -5.45 -19.21
CA LEU A 220 25.88 -4.74 -19.60
C LEU A 220 24.61 -5.40 -19.05
N GLU A 221 24.58 -6.72 -18.92
CA GLU A 221 23.48 -7.45 -18.26
C GLU A 221 23.41 -7.12 -16.77
N ALA A 222 24.56 -7.03 -16.09
CA ALA A 222 24.61 -6.59 -14.70
C ALA A 222 24.18 -5.12 -14.54
N ASP A 223 24.54 -4.25 -15.48
CA ASP A 223 24.10 -2.85 -15.51
C ASP A 223 22.60 -2.71 -15.76
N LEU A 224 22.02 -3.56 -16.63
CA LEU A 224 20.57 -3.61 -16.86
C LEU A 224 19.81 -4.03 -15.60
N VAL A 225 20.28 -5.07 -14.91
CA VAL A 225 19.68 -5.50 -13.63
C VAL A 225 19.75 -4.36 -12.60
N ARG A 226 20.91 -3.68 -12.50
CA ARG A 226 21.07 -2.54 -11.59
C ARG A 226 20.12 -1.38 -11.93
N ALA A 227 19.95 -1.07 -13.21
CA ALA A 227 19.03 -0.03 -13.66
C ALA A 227 17.57 -0.39 -13.34
N GLN A 228 17.19 -1.66 -13.51
CA GLN A 228 15.87 -2.16 -13.15
C GLN A 228 15.63 -2.06 -11.64
N GLU A 229 16.54 -2.54 -10.80
CA GLU A 229 16.43 -2.45 -9.33
C GLU A 229 16.30 -1.00 -8.86
N ARG A 230 17.03 -0.08 -9.50
CA ARG A 230 16.95 1.35 -9.23
C ARG A 230 15.57 1.91 -9.58
N LEU A 231 15.02 1.56 -10.75
CA LEU A 231 13.68 1.97 -11.16
C LEU A 231 12.62 1.44 -10.19
N ASP A 232 12.72 0.17 -9.78
CA ASP A 232 11.78 -0.46 -8.85
C ASP A 232 11.82 0.26 -7.48
N ALA A 233 13.01 0.55 -6.96
CA ALA A 233 13.19 1.25 -5.70
C ALA A 233 12.62 2.68 -5.72
N VAL A 234 12.82 3.41 -6.82
CA VAL A 234 12.27 4.78 -6.98
C VAL A 234 10.75 4.73 -7.17
N SER A 235 10.24 3.79 -7.95
CA SER A 235 8.80 3.62 -8.18
C SER A 235 8.05 3.34 -6.87
N ALA A 236 8.59 2.46 -6.03
CA ALA A 236 8.01 2.21 -4.70
C ALA A 236 7.98 3.48 -3.81
N ARG A 237 9.01 4.33 -3.91
CA ARG A 237 9.07 5.62 -3.19
C ARG A 237 8.04 6.61 -3.75
N VAL A 238 7.84 6.66 -5.07
CA VAL A 238 6.80 7.49 -5.72
C VAL A 238 5.42 7.09 -5.24
N ASP A 239 5.09 5.80 -5.22
CA ASP A 239 3.77 5.33 -4.80
C ASP A 239 3.47 5.67 -3.33
N GLN A 240 4.45 5.46 -2.44
CA GLN A 240 4.29 5.86 -1.05
C GLN A 240 4.12 7.38 -0.90
N SER A 241 4.88 8.17 -1.66
CA SER A 241 4.78 9.64 -1.63
C SER A 241 3.46 10.13 -2.21
N ARG A 242 2.91 9.46 -3.23
CA ARG A 242 1.61 9.78 -3.83
C ARG A 242 0.49 9.60 -2.81
N VAL A 243 0.46 8.48 -2.09
CA VAL A 243 -0.53 8.25 -1.02
C VAL A 243 -0.44 9.34 0.05
N ARG A 244 0.79 9.70 0.47
CA ARG A 244 0.98 10.77 1.46
C ARG A 244 0.49 12.12 0.95
N ALA A 245 0.79 12.48 -0.30
CA ALA A 245 0.34 13.73 -0.91
C ALA A 245 -1.19 13.77 -1.03
N THR A 246 -1.84 12.67 -1.43
CA THR A 246 -3.30 12.57 -1.46
C THR A 246 -3.92 12.75 -0.08
N LEU A 247 -3.38 12.08 0.95
CA LEU A 247 -3.88 12.23 2.31
C LEU A 247 -3.65 13.64 2.87
N ALA A 248 -2.56 14.30 2.47
CA ALA A 248 -2.25 15.67 2.87
C ALA A 248 -3.12 16.71 2.14
N GLY A 249 -3.54 16.43 0.90
CA GLY A 249 -4.44 17.29 0.11
C GLY A 249 -5.87 17.33 0.63
N GLY A 250 -6.21 16.48 1.60
CA GLY A 250 -7.51 16.44 2.25
C GLY A 250 -8.46 15.40 1.68
N GLY A 251 -9.76 15.65 1.79
CA GLY A 251 -10.75 14.67 1.39
C GLY A 251 -12.15 14.95 1.89
N GLN A 252 -13.04 14.01 1.60
CA GLN A 252 -14.42 14.01 2.05
C GLN A 252 -14.50 13.50 3.49
N LEU A 253 -15.33 14.17 4.27
CA LEU A 253 -15.61 13.86 5.66
C LEU A 253 -17.02 13.27 5.75
N SER A 254 -17.08 12.00 6.09
CA SER A 254 -18.33 11.27 6.29
C SER A 254 -18.72 11.17 7.76
N SER A 255 -20.02 10.99 8.00
CA SER A 255 -20.54 10.76 9.34
C SER A 255 -20.06 9.41 9.89
N PRO A 256 -19.46 9.37 11.10
CA PRO A 256 -19.08 8.11 11.73
C PRO A 256 -20.26 7.36 12.36
N VAL A 257 -21.40 8.02 12.56
CA VAL A 257 -22.59 7.50 13.25
C VAL A 257 -23.86 7.87 12.49
N SER A 258 -24.94 7.12 12.69
CA SER A 258 -26.28 7.50 12.22
C SER A 258 -26.95 8.38 13.26
N GLY A 259 -27.53 9.50 12.86
CA GLY A 259 -28.03 10.47 13.83
C GLY A 259 -28.63 11.74 13.25
N LEU A 260 -28.51 12.83 14.00
CA LEU A 260 -28.99 14.15 13.58
C LEU A 260 -27.84 15.15 13.38
N PHE A 261 -27.95 15.96 12.34
CA PHE A 261 -27.05 17.09 12.10
C PHE A 261 -27.27 18.17 13.17
N TRP A 262 -26.35 18.31 14.13
CA TRP A 262 -26.63 19.01 15.38
C TRP A 262 -26.22 20.49 15.35
N GLU A 263 -24.96 20.76 15.04
CA GLU A 263 -24.38 22.11 15.14
C GLU A 263 -23.24 22.25 14.14
N VAL A 264 -23.15 23.42 13.50
CA VAL A 264 -22.04 23.80 12.62
C VAL A 264 -21.11 24.72 13.41
N LEU A 265 -19.85 24.30 13.58
CA LEU A 265 -18.85 25.03 14.37
C LEU A 265 -17.96 25.91 13.50
N GLN A 266 -17.81 25.57 12.21
CA GLN A 266 -17.08 26.34 11.20
C GLN A 266 -17.97 26.59 9.99
N ALA A 267 -18.01 27.84 9.52
CA ALA A 267 -18.81 28.21 8.37
C ALA A 267 -18.19 27.68 7.06
N ASP A 268 -19.04 27.50 6.05
CA ASP A 268 -18.63 27.16 4.69
C ASP A 268 -17.64 28.19 4.12
N GLY A 269 -16.63 27.73 3.39
CA GLY A 269 -15.60 28.56 2.76
C GLY A 269 -14.50 29.08 3.70
N VAL A 270 -14.52 28.72 4.98
CA VAL A 270 -13.46 29.10 5.94
C VAL A 270 -12.25 28.17 5.77
N ASN A 271 -11.05 28.75 5.86
CA ASN A 271 -9.82 27.98 5.94
C ASN A 271 -9.63 27.45 7.37
N VAL A 272 -9.59 26.12 7.51
CA VAL A 272 -9.49 25.42 8.80
C VAL A 272 -8.11 24.80 8.98
N GLN A 273 -7.71 24.58 10.23
CA GLN A 273 -6.47 23.90 10.59
C GLN A 273 -6.73 22.44 10.98
N ARG A 274 -5.68 21.62 10.90
CA ARG A 274 -5.75 20.21 11.28
C ARG A 274 -6.22 20.05 12.72
N GLY A 275 -7.27 19.25 12.91
CA GLY A 275 -7.87 18.96 14.21
C GLY A 275 -8.97 19.93 14.63
N ASP A 276 -9.19 21.02 13.87
CA ASP A 276 -10.26 21.96 14.16
C ASP A 276 -11.62 21.26 14.14
N PRO A 277 -12.50 21.55 15.11
CA PRO A 277 -13.83 20.99 15.15
C PRO A 277 -14.72 21.70 14.11
N LEU A 278 -15.29 20.94 13.19
CA LEU A 278 -16.02 21.47 12.02
C LEU A 278 -17.52 21.52 12.26
N LEU A 279 -18.07 20.40 12.68
CA LEU A 279 -19.50 20.22 12.93
C LEU A 279 -19.71 19.10 13.94
N ARG A 280 -20.91 19.03 14.49
CA ARG A 280 -21.32 18.07 15.50
C ARG A 280 -22.52 17.28 15.01
N ILE A 281 -22.50 15.98 15.29
CA ILE A 281 -23.55 15.03 14.97
C ILE A 281 -24.04 14.41 16.27
N LEU A 282 -25.35 14.34 16.43
CA LEU A 282 -26.00 13.70 17.57
C LEU A 282 -26.09 12.19 17.32
N ASP A 283 -25.47 11.36 18.15
CA ASP A 283 -25.56 9.89 18.02
C ASP A 283 -26.90 9.38 18.58
N CYS A 284 -27.79 8.97 17.67
CA CYS A 284 -29.13 8.51 18.04
C CYS A 284 -29.20 7.01 18.35
N GLU A 285 -28.12 6.25 18.12
CA GLU A 285 -28.04 4.82 18.43
C GLU A 285 -27.70 4.57 19.91
N SER A 286 -27.11 5.57 20.58
CA SER A 286 -26.60 5.49 21.95
C SER A 286 -27.34 6.43 22.91
N LEU A 287 -28.68 6.41 22.92
CA LEU A 287 -29.44 7.24 23.86
C LEU A 287 -29.20 6.80 25.31
N ILE A 288 -29.06 7.80 26.18
CA ILE A 288 -28.87 7.64 27.61
C ILE A 288 -29.83 8.57 28.35
N VAL A 289 -30.10 8.29 29.61
CA VAL A 289 -30.86 9.21 30.46
C VAL A 289 -29.93 9.76 31.51
N THR A 290 -29.78 11.08 31.54
CA THR A 290 -29.01 11.80 32.57
C THR A 290 -29.95 12.42 33.57
N LEU A 291 -29.63 12.31 34.85
CA LEU A 291 -30.46 12.85 35.93
C LEU A 291 -29.60 13.26 37.11
N SER A 292 -30.16 14.10 37.99
CA SER A 292 -29.54 14.44 39.26
C SER A 292 -30.34 13.85 40.43
N VAL A 293 -29.63 13.38 41.44
CA VAL A 293 -30.20 12.83 42.68
C VAL A 293 -29.64 13.55 43.90
N THR A 294 -30.30 13.39 45.04
CA THR A 294 -29.77 13.84 46.33
C THR A 294 -28.61 12.96 46.77
N GLU A 295 -27.71 13.49 47.60
CA GLU A 295 -26.58 12.74 48.17
C GLU A 295 -27.02 11.44 48.84
N ARG A 296 -28.14 11.47 49.58
CA ARG A 296 -28.68 10.29 50.25
C ARG A 296 -29.00 9.17 49.26
N ILE A 297 -29.67 9.50 48.15
CA ILE A 297 -30.00 8.52 47.12
C ILE A 297 -28.71 8.05 46.45
N TYR A 298 -27.81 8.97 46.08
CA TYR A 298 -26.55 8.64 45.43
C TYR A 298 -25.73 7.60 46.21
N ASN A 299 -25.60 7.80 47.52
CA ASN A 299 -24.85 6.90 48.41
C ASN A 299 -25.47 5.50 48.54
N ASP A 300 -26.76 5.36 48.20
CA ASP A 300 -27.47 4.08 48.17
C ASP A 300 -27.38 3.37 46.81
N LEU A 301 -26.93 4.07 45.75
CA LEU A 301 -26.88 3.53 44.39
C LEU A 301 -25.60 2.74 44.12
N THR A 302 -25.73 1.68 43.31
CA THR A 302 -24.59 0.89 42.80
C THR A 302 -24.62 0.82 41.28
N LEU A 303 -23.43 0.74 40.67
CA LEU A 303 -23.32 0.47 39.23
C LEU A 303 -23.98 -0.87 38.89
N GLY A 304 -24.72 -0.93 37.78
CA GLY A 304 -25.49 -2.09 37.35
C GLY A 304 -26.84 -2.26 38.04
N GLN A 305 -27.21 -1.37 38.97
CA GLN A 305 -28.52 -1.43 39.62
C GLN A 305 -29.66 -1.18 38.62
N SER A 306 -30.75 -1.93 38.77
CA SER A 306 -31.98 -1.74 38.00
C SER A 306 -32.71 -0.46 38.43
N ALA A 307 -33.24 0.26 37.47
CA ALA A 307 -34.07 1.43 37.66
C ALA A 307 -35.22 1.42 36.64
N GLU A 308 -36.25 2.19 36.89
CA GLU A 308 -37.35 2.41 35.94
C GLU A 308 -37.32 3.86 35.48
N PHE A 309 -37.43 4.11 34.17
CA PHE A 309 -37.55 5.45 33.59
C PHE A 309 -38.96 5.65 33.02
N ARG A 310 -39.60 6.76 33.40
CA ARG A 310 -40.89 7.19 32.87
C ARG A 310 -40.76 8.55 32.21
N MET A 311 -41.05 8.63 30.91
CA MET A 311 -41.02 9.89 30.18
C MET A 311 -42.19 10.79 30.58
N SER A 312 -41.95 12.10 30.64
CA SER A 312 -43.00 13.08 30.95
C SER A 312 -44.08 13.09 29.86
N GLY A 313 -45.33 12.93 30.26
CA GLY A 313 -46.49 12.94 29.34
C GLY A 313 -46.81 11.60 28.69
N GLN A 314 -46.04 10.54 28.97
CA GLN A 314 -46.33 9.17 28.54
C GLN A 314 -46.58 8.28 29.77
N SER A 315 -47.37 7.22 29.59
CA SER A 315 -47.62 6.20 30.61
C SER A 315 -46.59 5.08 30.61
N ASP A 316 -45.81 4.97 29.53
CA ASP A 316 -44.88 3.85 29.35
C ASP A 316 -43.72 3.93 30.34
N ILE A 317 -43.39 2.77 30.90
CA ILE A 317 -42.29 2.59 31.84
C ILE A 317 -41.22 1.79 31.10
N TYR A 318 -40.02 2.34 31.09
CA TYR A 318 -38.87 1.75 30.43
C TYR A 318 -37.90 1.21 31.46
N ASP A 319 -37.50 -0.05 31.29
CA ASP A 319 -36.45 -0.65 32.10
C ASP A 319 -35.11 0.06 31.86
N ALA A 320 -34.43 0.38 32.94
CA ALA A 320 -33.19 1.14 32.95
C ALA A 320 -32.15 0.49 33.85
N THR A 321 -30.89 0.82 33.62
CA THR A 321 -29.77 0.35 34.46
C THR A 321 -28.78 1.47 34.72
N VAL A 322 -28.33 1.59 35.97
CA VAL A 322 -27.32 2.57 36.38
C VAL A 322 -25.98 2.21 35.73
N THR A 323 -25.51 3.06 34.82
CA THR A 323 -24.22 2.87 34.13
C THR A 323 -23.13 3.77 34.68
N ARG A 324 -23.49 4.89 35.31
CA ARG A 324 -22.52 5.84 35.85
C ARG A 324 -23.08 6.57 37.06
N LEU A 325 -22.20 6.78 38.04
CA LEU A 325 -22.39 7.61 39.22
C LEU A 325 -21.25 8.63 39.24
N ALA A 326 -21.57 9.93 39.32
CA ALA A 326 -20.57 10.97 39.53
C ALA A 326 -20.95 11.89 40.69
N GLY A 327 -19.94 12.27 41.47
CA GLY A 327 -20.07 13.19 42.59
C GLY A 327 -20.42 14.62 42.16
N SER A 328 -20.61 15.49 43.15
CA SER A 328 -20.88 16.92 42.93
C SER A 328 -19.80 17.60 42.09
N GLY A 329 -20.19 18.50 41.18
CA GLY A 329 -19.26 19.28 40.36
C GLY A 329 -18.73 18.55 39.12
N ALA A 330 -19.41 17.50 38.66
CA ALA A 330 -19.02 16.70 37.51
C ALA A 330 -19.36 17.34 36.14
N GLU A 331 -19.22 18.66 36.02
CA GLU A 331 -19.57 19.45 34.82
C GLU A 331 -18.91 18.92 33.54
N ARG A 332 -17.64 18.52 33.64
CA ARG A 332 -16.86 18.00 32.51
C ARG A 332 -17.43 16.74 31.88
N ILE A 333 -18.28 15.99 32.59
CA ILE A 333 -18.88 14.75 32.07
C ILE A 333 -19.93 15.06 30.99
N TYR A 334 -20.52 16.24 31.01
CA TYR A 334 -21.53 16.67 30.04
C TYR A 334 -20.94 17.31 28.78
N GLY A 335 -19.62 17.51 28.71
CA GLY A 335 -18.99 18.24 27.60
C GLY A 335 -19.22 17.62 26.22
N ASN A 336 -19.44 16.30 26.17
CA ASN A 336 -19.73 15.56 24.93
C ASN A 336 -21.20 15.12 24.83
N LEU A 337 -22.07 15.64 25.69
CA LEU A 337 -23.51 15.34 25.65
C LEU A 337 -24.28 16.47 24.96
N ALA A 338 -25.43 16.12 24.40
CA ALA A 338 -26.26 17.06 23.65
C ALA A 338 -26.98 18.07 24.55
N VAL A 339 -27.42 17.60 25.72
CA VAL A 339 -28.10 18.43 26.71
C VAL A 339 -27.16 18.66 27.89
N ALA A 340 -26.80 19.92 28.11
CA ALA A 340 -26.04 20.35 29.26
C ALA A 340 -26.95 20.44 30.51
N PRO A 341 -26.42 20.13 31.71
CA PRO A 341 -27.16 20.23 32.96
C PRO A 341 -27.36 21.70 33.34
N SER A 342 -28.42 21.99 34.11
CA SER A 342 -28.60 23.31 34.69
C SER A 342 -27.60 23.56 35.84
N GLN A 343 -27.34 24.83 36.20
CA GLN A 343 -26.46 25.16 37.34
C GLN A 343 -26.92 24.49 38.65
N GLN A 344 -28.24 24.41 38.89
CA GLN A 344 -28.80 23.72 40.06
C GLN A 344 -28.61 22.19 40.02
N HIS A 345 -28.40 21.61 38.85
CA HIS A 345 -28.08 20.17 38.70
C HIS A 345 -26.60 19.90 38.96
N LEU A 346 -25.71 20.83 38.60
CA LEU A 346 -24.27 20.71 38.86
C LEU A 346 -23.91 20.74 40.36
N GLU A 347 -24.77 21.34 41.18
CA GLU A 347 -24.67 21.32 42.64
C GLU A 347 -25.09 19.97 43.27
N ARG A 348 -25.61 19.03 42.47
CA ARG A 348 -26.11 17.72 42.91
C ARG A 348 -25.23 16.57 42.41
N PHE A 349 -25.63 15.35 42.75
CA PHE A 349 -24.97 14.13 42.32
C PHE A 349 -25.59 13.62 41.01
N ASP A 350 -24.75 13.29 40.05
CA ASP A 350 -25.17 12.92 38.70
C ASP A 350 -25.22 11.40 38.51
N VAL A 351 -26.29 10.95 37.87
CA VAL A 351 -26.50 9.54 37.54
C VAL A 351 -26.82 9.42 36.05
N THR A 352 -26.17 8.47 35.38
CA THR A 352 -26.55 8.07 34.01
C THR A 352 -27.19 6.69 34.04
N LEU A 353 -28.30 6.60 33.31
CA LEU A 353 -29.04 5.38 33.07
C LEU A 353 -28.92 4.99 31.60
N ARG A 354 -28.75 3.70 31.34
CA ARG A 354 -28.97 3.11 30.02
C ARG A 354 -30.41 2.61 29.95
N VAL A 355 -31.12 2.96 28.88
CA VAL A 355 -32.52 2.59 28.65
C VAL A 355 -32.64 1.97 27.25
N PRO A 356 -32.38 0.66 27.08
CA PRO A 356 -32.23 0.05 25.76
C PRO A 356 -33.47 0.18 24.85
N ALA A 357 -34.66 0.22 25.43
CA ALA A 357 -35.92 0.34 24.71
C ALA A 357 -36.04 1.68 23.94
N LEU A 358 -35.38 2.75 24.40
CA LEU A 358 -35.37 4.04 23.69
C LEU A 358 -34.62 3.97 22.35
N ASN A 359 -33.69 3.03 22.19
CA ASN A 359 -32.90 2.87 20.96
C ASN A 359 -33.58 1.93 19.95
N GLN A 360 -34.58 1.15 20.37
CA GLN A 360 -35.23 0.13 19.54
C GLN A 360 -36.51 0.63 18.87
N ASP A 361 -37.08 1.73 19.37
CA ASP A 361 -38.31 2.29 18.85
C ASP A 361 -38.03 3.31 17.74
N SER A 362 -38.33 2.92 16.50
CA SER A 362 -38.18 3.78 15.32
C SER A 362 -39.14 4.97 15.29
N GLU A 363 -40.25 4.91 16.05
CA GLU A 363 -41.22 6.01 16.15
C GLU A 363 -40.76 7.10 17.14
N LEU A 364 -39.93 6.75 18.12
CA LEU A 364 -39.30 7.67 19.08
C LEU A 364 -38.07 8.40 18.52
N GLY A 365 -37.99 8.58 17.19
CA GLY A 365 -36.87 9.16 16.44
C GLY A 365 -36.07 10.20 17.22
N CYS A 366 -34.92 9.78 17.77
CA CYS A 366 -33.95 10.59 18.50
C CYS A 366 -34.55 11.68 19.41
N VAL A 367 -35.33 11.27 20.42
CA VAL A 367 -36.05 12.14 21.37
C VAL A 367 -35.17 12.84 22.42
N VAL A 368 -33.98 13.29 22.03
CA VAL A 368 -33.07 14.03 22.90
C VAL A 368 -33.72 15.33 23.41
N GLY A 369 -33.53 15.63 24.69
CA GLY A 369 -34.13 16.79 25.38
C GLY A 369 -35.50 16.52 26.01
N ARG A 370 -36.12 15.35 25.78
CA ARG A 370 -37.34 14.97 26.52
C ARG A 370 -37.01 14.72 27.99
N THR A 371 -37.90 15.17 28.87
CA THR A 371 -37.74 15.02 30.33
C THR A 371 -38.56 13.84 30.85
N GLY A 372 -38.26 13.40 32.07
CA GLY A 372 -38.97 12.32 32.74
C GLY A 372 -38.58 12.20 34.21
N ARG A 373 -38.98 11.08 34.81
CA ARG A 373 -38.61 10.69 36.19
C ARG A 373 -38.02 9.28 36.16
N ALA A 374 -36.94 9.08 36.93
CA ALA A 374 -36.38 7.77 37.17
C ALA A 374 -36.66 7.31 38.60
N PHE A 375 -36.85 6.00 38.77
CA PHE A 375 -37.14 5.35 40.04
C PHE A 375 -36.08 4.28 40.28
N PHE A 376 -35.32 4.42 41.37
CA PHE A 376 -34.28 3.49 41.77
C PHE A 376 -34.81 2.69 42.94
N GLU A 377 -35.25 1.48 42.70
CA GLU A 377 -35.96 0.75 43.73
C GLU A 377 -35.02 0.27 44.83
N ARG A 378 -35.41 0.55 46.07
CA ARG A 378 -35.42 -0.44 47.16
C ARG A 378 -36.89 -0.57 47.55
N ARG A 379 -37.61 -1.56 47.02
CA ARG A 379 -38.96 -1.82 47.51
C ARG A 379 -38.79 -2.50 48.88
N PRO A 380 -39.49 -2.02 49.94
CA PRO A 380 -39.36 -2.57 51.29
C PRO A 380 -39.75 -4.06 51.43
N LEU A 381 -40.21 -4.70 50.35
CA LEU A 381 -40.62 -6.11 50.29
C LEU A 381 -39.68 -6.99 49.45
N ASP A 382 -38.56 -6.48 48.95
CA ASP A 382 -37.61 -7.29 48.15
C ASP A 382 -37.04 -8.48 48.95
N TRP A 383 -36.87 -8.31 50.27
CA TRP A 383 -36.47 -9.38 51.19
C TRP A 383 -37.54 -10.47 51.37
N VAL A 384 -38.81 -10.19 51.08
CA VAL A 384 -39.89 -11.18 51.16
C VAL A 384 -39.93 -12.02 49.89
N ARG A 385 -39.62 -11.44 48.72
CA ARG A 385 -39.57 -12.17 47.45
C ARG A 385 -38.33 -13.05 47.32
N SER A 386 -37.18 -12.68 47.91
CA SER A 386 -35.99 -13.56 47.93
C SER A 386 -36.13 -14.79 48.83
N VAL A 387 -37.12 -14.81 49.73
CA VAL A 387 -37.40 -15.93 50.65
C VAL A 387 -38.49 -16.86 50.12
N PHE A 388 -39.33 -16.39 49.18
CA PHE A 388 -40.45 -17.14 48.61
C PHE A 388 -40.35 -17.36 47.08
N GLY A 389 -39.21 -17.03 46.47
CA GLY A 389 -38.90 -17.23 45.06
C GLY A 389 -37.97 -18.40 44.83
#